data_AF-A0A6G9Y1V4-F1
#
_entry.id   AF-A0A6G9Y1V4-F1
#
_cell.length_a   1.000
_cell.length_b   1.000
_cell.length_c   1.000
_cell.angle_alpha   90.00
_cell.angle_beta   90.00
_cell.angle_gamma   90.00
#
_symmetry.space_group_name_H-M   'P 1'
#
loop_
_entity.id
_entity.type
_entity.pdbx_description
1 polymer ?
#
loop_
_entity_poly.entity_id
_entity_poly.type
_entity_poly.pdbx_seq_one_letter_code
_entity_poly.pdbx_strand_id
1 'polypeptide(L)' 'MARQRKTTTALAEVIGRSQSTASNRLSGIQPFTVDELIQVCEWLGVSVLDLDAEAERHSRRVS' A
#
# COMPACT_ATOMS: atom_id res chain seq x y z
N MET A 1 -9.51 -2.75 1.21
CA MET A 1 -9.68 -3.56 -0.02
C MET A 1 -11.14 -3.82 -0.38
N ALA A 2 -11.98 -4.34 0.53
CA ALA A 2 -13.41 -4.63 0.24
C ALA A 2 -14.25 -3.41 -0.19
N ARG A 3 -14.02 -2.22 0.37
CA ARG A 3 -14.78 -1.00 0.03
C ARG A 3 -14.50 -0.44 -1.37
N GLN A 4 -13.33 -0.75 -1.96
CA GLN A 4 -12.97 -0.31 -3.31
C GLN A 4 -13.00 -1.47 -4.34
N ARG A 5 -13.49 -2.66 -3.95
CA ARG A 5 -13.47 -3.90 -4.77
C ARG A 5 -12.10 -4.25 -5.36
N LYS A 6 -11.03 -3.91 -4.65
CA LYS A 6 -9.64 -4.21 -5.03
C LYS A 6 -9.20 -5.53 -4.42
N THR A 7 -8.59 -6.40 -5.22
CA THR A 7 -8.15 -7.74 -4.80
C THR A 7 -6.63 -7.80 -4.63
N THR A 8 -6.14 -8.78 -3.87
CA THR A 8 -4.69 -9.03 -3.72
C THR A 8 -4.05 -9.41 -5.05
N THR A 9 -4.79 -10.07 -5.95
CA THR A 9 -4.31 -10.39 -7.31
C THR A 9 -4.10 -9.12 -8.13
N ALA A 10 -5.07 -8.19 -8.11
CA ALA A 10 -4.93 -6.92 -8.79
C ALA A 10 -3.78 -6.08 -8.21
N LEU A 11 -3.56 -6.13 -6.90
CA LEU A 11 -2.37 -5.50 -6.30
C LEU A 11 -1.08 -6.13 -6.81
N ALA A 12 -1.01 -7.46 -6.90
CA ALA A 12 0.17 -8.17 -7.37
C ALA A 12 0.53 -7.78 -8.82
N GLU A 13 -0.48 -7.63 -9.68
CA GLU A 13 -0.33 -7.10 -11.04
C GLU A 13 0.20 -5.66 -11.04
N VAL A 14 -0.37 -4.78 -10.19
CA VAL A 14 0.05 -3.37 -10.08
C VAL A 14 1.53 -3.23 -9.71
N ILE A 15 2.03 -4.05 -8.77
CA ILE A 15 3.41 -3.95 -8.30
C ILE A 15 4.39 -4.89 -9.04
N GLY A 16 3.90 -5.65 -10.04
CA GLY A 16 4.72 -6.60 -10.81
C GLY A 16 5.31 -7.74 -9.99
N ARG A 17 4.57 -8.25 -8.98
CA ARG A 17 5.01 -9.32 -8.08
C ARG A 17 4.02 -10.48 -8.02
N SER A 18 4.40 -11.56 -7.34
CA SER A 18 3.48 -12.67 -7.06
C SER A 18 2.41 -12.27 -6.04
N GLN A 19 1.29 -12.99 -6.06
CA GLN A 19 0.22 -12.80 -5.07
C GLN A 19 0.70 -13.05 -3.64
N SER A 20 1.63 -14.00 -3.43
CA SER A 20 2.22 -14.26 -2.11
C SER A 20 3.04 -13.08 -1.61
N THR A 21 3.87 -12.47 -2.46
CA THR A 21 4.61 -11.26 -2.13
C THR A 21 3.66 -10.10 -1.81
N ALA A 22 2.65 -9.86 -2.65
CA ALA A 22 1.64 -8.83 -2.41
C ALA A 22 0.89 -9.05 -1.07
N SER A 23 0.59 -10.30 -0.72
CA SER A 23 -0.02 -10.65 0.56
C SER A 23 0.92 -10.33 1.74
N ASN A 24 2.21 -10.68 1.65
CA ASN A 24 3.19 -10.37 2.69
C ASN A 24 3.34 -8.86 2.92
N ARG A 25 3.25 -8.06 1.85
CA ARG A 25 3.25 -6.60 1.92
C ARG A 25 2.05 -6.05 2.69
N LEU A 26 0.85 -6.52 2.34
CA LEU A 26 -0.40 -6.09 2.99
C LEU A 26 -0.47 -6.46 4.47
N SER A 27 0.10 -7.62 4.84
CA SER A 27 0.16 -8.07 6.22
C SER A 27 1.25 -7.37 7.05
N GLY A 28 2.09 -6.54 6.42
CA GLY A 28 3.20 -5.86 7.10
C GLY A 28 4.39 -6.77 7.45
N ILE A 29 4.39 -8.03 7.00
CA ILE A 29 5.52 -8.97 7.18
C ILE A 29 6.75 -8.43 6.46
N GLN A 30 6.54 -7.87 5.27
CA GLN A 30 7.59 -7.24 4.49
C GLN A 30 7.12 -5.84 4.07
N PRO A 31 7.91 -4.77 4.25
CA PRO A 31 7.50 -3.43 3.85
C PRO A 31 7.46 -3.29 2.32
N PHE A 32 6.62 -2.38 1.81
CA PHE A 32 6.68 -1.95 0.41
C PHE A 32 7.99 -1.22 0.14
N THR A 33 8.54 -1.37 -1.06
CA THR A 33 9.58 -0.44 -1.54
C THR A 33 8.96 0.90 -1.90
N VAL A 34 9.77 1.95 -2.04
CA VAL A 34 9.29 3.29 -2.44
C VAL A 34 8.56 3.22 -3.79
N ASP A 35 9.15 2.54 -4.78
CA ASP A 35 8.53 2.39 -6.10
C ASP A 35 7.20 1.63 -6.04
N GLU A 36 7.10 0.58 -5.23
CA GLU A 36 5.85 -0.16 -5.05
C GLU A 36 4.78 0.72 -4.36
N LEU A 37 5.19 1.55 -3.40
CA LEU A 37 4.31 2.49 -2.70
C LEU A 37 3.70 3.52 -3.64
N ILE A 38 4.52 4.10 -4.54
CA ILE A 38 4.06 5.06 -5.55
C ILE A 38 3.01 4.40 -6.46
N GLN A 39 3.31 3.23 -7.00
CA GLN A 39 2.38 2.48 -7.87
C GLN A 39 1.06 2.16 -7.16
N VAL A 40 1.11 1.78 -5.89
CA VAL A 40 -0.09 1.50 -5.09
C VAL A 40 -0.89 2.77 -4.83
N CYS A 41 -0.24 3.89 -4.54
CA CYS A 41 -0.89 5.18 -4.34
C CYS A 41 -1.60 5.65 -5.61
N GLU A 42 -0.92 5.61 -6.76
CA GLU A 42 -1.49 5.92 -8.07
C GLU A 42 -2.70 5.02 -8.37
N TRP A 43 -2.55 3.72 -8.17
CA TRP A 43 -3.64 2.77 -8.37
C TRP A 43 -4.85 3.11 -7.49
N LEU A 44 -4.62 3.43 -6.21
CA LEU A 44 -5.66 3.81 -5.25
C LEU A 44 -6.25 5.21 -5.48
N GLY A 45 -5.65 6.01 -6.37
CA GLY A 45 -6.04 7.40 -6.58
C GLY A 45 -5.76 8.29 -5.36
N VAL A 46 -4.72 7.97 -4.60
CA VAL A 46 -4.30 8.69 -3.39
C VAL A 46 -2.92 9.30 -3.63
N SER A 47 -2.69 10.53 -3.19
CA SER A 47 -1.37 11.14 -3.25
C SER A 47 -0.44 10.53 -2.21
N VAL A 48 0.82 10.27 -2.59
CA VAL A 48 1.86 9.84 -1.65
C VAL A 48 2.07 10.87 -0.54
N LEU A 49 1.92 12.17 -0.84
CA LEU A 49 2.06 13.24 0.14
C LEU A 49 0.92 13.21 1.18
N ASP A 50 -0.29 12.87 0.76
CA ASP A 50 -1.42 12.74 1.68
C ASP A 50 -1.24 11.53 2.60
N LEU A 51 -0.69 10.45 2.06
CA LEU A 51 -0.36 9.24 2.82
C LEU A 51 0.72 9.53 3.89
N ASP A 52 1.78 10.24 3.52
CA ASP A 52 2.86 10.62 4.44
C ASP A 52 2.36 11.53 5.57
N ALA A 53 1.55 12.54 5.22
CA ALA A 53 0.95 13.45 6.21
C ALA A 53 0.01 12.72 7.19
N GLU A 54 -0.68 11.66 6.77
CA GLU A 54 -1.48 10.82 7.65
C GLU A 54 -0.62 9.88 8.51
N ALA A 55 0.45 9.30 7.94
CA ALA A 55 1.39 8.45 8.66
C ALA A 55 2.09 9.21 9.81
N GLU A 56 2.50 10.45 9.56
CA GLU A 56 3.07 11.34 10.56
C GLU A 56 2.07 11.64 11.68
N ARG A 57 0.81 11.94 11.33
CA ARG A 57 -0.27 12.15 12.30
C ARG A 57 -0.57 10.90 13.12
N HIS A 58 -0.50 9.72 12.51
CA HIS A 58 -0.71 8.45 13.21
C HIS A 58 0.40 8.18 14.22
N SER A 59 1.67 8.33 13.82
CA SER A 59 2.84 8.11 14.70
C SER A 59 2.78 8.97 15.97
N ARG A 60 2.35 10.23 15.86
CA ARG A 60 2.17 11.14 17.01
C ARG A 60 1.06 10.75 17.97
N ARG A 61 0.05 9.99 17.53
CA ARG A 61 -1.09 9.56 18.37
C ARG A 61 -0.81 8.27 19.14
N VAL A 62 0.20 7.51 18.70
CA VAL A 62 0.58 6.21 19.27
C VAL A 62 1.85 6.33 20.13
N SER A 63 2.46 7.52 20.17
CA SER A 63 3.58 7.88 21.05
C SER A 63 3.08 8.49 22.36
#